data_AF-A0AAV3RY86-F1
#
_entry.id   AF-A0AAV3RY86-F1
#
_cell.length_a   1.000
_cell.length_b   1.000
_cell.length_c   1.000
_cell.angle_alpha   90.00
_cell.angle_beta   90.00
_cell.angle_gamma   90.00
#
_symmetry.space_group_name_H-M   'P 1'
#
loop_
_entity.id
_entity.type
_entity.pdbx_description
1 polymer ?
#
loop_
_entity_poly.entity_id
_entity_poly.type
_entity_poly.pdbx_seq_one_letter_code
_entity_poly.pdbx_strand_id
1 'polypeptide(L)'
;MSIYIPTQERPQHVDNISFIVFLLLLQALTQGIGSLRGQLYNHLELVHEERSVLADVLGLIHGELNSRKESCESMRRDIQRLESVEIEKDSKMLNALKNFSLLVEACTNTVTEIYNFKTELVGRGDSRVNISPKTTEFTEETLLFSSEDGVRAIQQQLLSAVKDLTSMQAETSEINLKDTRSTIHNLQKDLQEKDIQAERNCMQLVQQIKEAEAIAKKYSQELQLSQSHVEDLQMEVREMEEERNELEKRIKDLQDKETASIEYKGIIQSLTDELAAKGQENEALLQALDEEEIQMEDMRNRIGELEKVLQEKDQDLEKLDISRGKALKKLSVTVNKFDELHLLSENLLSEVENLQSQLQDRDQEISFLRQEVTRCTKDALLASSNNRSVNEVSELLAWLATMFSVVQAVDSNINDSKIDEFKEMLKEHIISTISELEDLRVAVRNGDMFLQLEKAKVEELTSKEQYLQSSLREKDTQLAMLRGDVGRATTSNPEIVELEPMINNRASPAAAPQVRSLRKASNEQVAIAIDVDPHNGKLEEDDDKAHGFKSLTTSRVVPRFTRPVTDMVDGLWVSCDRTLMRQPALRLGVMIYWALLHALLAAYVV
;
A
#
# COMPACT_ATOMS: atom_id res chain seq x y z
N MET A 1 173.25 187.77 55.87
CA MET A 1 173.97 189.07 55.77
C MET A 1 172.95 190.18 55.92
N SER A 2 173.13 191.05 56.93
CA SER A 2 173.10 192.53 56.89
C SER A 2 172.50 193.27 55.67
N ILE A 3 171.98 194.49 55.78
CA ILE A 3 171.96 195.51 56.86
C ILE A 3 173.32 195.76 57.55
N TYR A 4 174.15 196.55 56.88
CA TYR A 4 175.00 197.61 57.45
C TYR A 4 176.01 197.30 58.59
N ILE A 5 177.31 197.28 58.21
CA ILE A 5 178.54 197.60 59.02
C ILE A 5 178.88 196.62 60.18
N PRO A 6 180.15 196.12 60.36
CA PRO A 6 181.44 196.73 59.96
C PRO A 6 182.26 195.96 58.87
N THR A 7 183.56 195.68 59.10
CA THR A 7 184.62 195.84 58.06
C THR A 7 185.92 195.01 58.23
N GLN A 8 186.70 194.92 57.12
CA GLN A 8 188.18 194.88 57.01
C GLN A 8 188.93 193.54 56.72
N GLU A 9 189.84 193.62 55.73
CA GLU A 9 190.96 192.74 55.30
C GLU A 9 190.72 191.39 54.55
N ARG A 10 191.82 190.67 54.18
CA ARG A 10 192.00 189.93 52.88
C ARG A 10 193.05 188.77 52.98
N PRO A 11 193.42 187.92 51.96
CA PRO A 11 193.60 188.22 50.52
C PRO A 11 193.10 187.17 49.46
N GLN A 12 193.96 186.28 48.93
CA GLN A 12 193.78 185.45 47.70
C GLN A 12 194.69 184.19 47.72
N HIS A 13 194.47 183.27 46.76
CA HIS A 13 195.11 181.94 46.59
C HIS A 13 194.66 180.89 47.63
N VAL A 14 194.67 179.60 47.23
CA VAL A 14 194.09 178.44 47.98
C VAL A 14 192.59 178.62 48.35
N ASP A 15 191.81 177.62 48.76
CA ASP A 15 192.10 176.21 49.04
C ASP A 15 191.04 175.26 48.44
N ASN A 16 191.46 174.09 47.94
CA ASN A 16 190.67 173.32 46.95
C ASN A 16 189.85 172.15 47.56
N ILE A 17 189.70 172.10 48.89
CA ILE A 17 189.31 170.88 49.62
C ILE A 17 187.91 170.96 50.24
N SER A 18 187.55 172.09 50.87
CA SER A 18 186.35 172.17 51.73
C SER A 18 185.02 171.99 50.99
N PHE A 19 184.98 172.18 49.67
CA PHE A 19 183.76 172.03 48.87
C PHE A 19 183.41 170.57 48.58
N ILE A 20 184.42 169.69 48.49
CA ILE A 20 184.26 168.27 48.10
C ILE A 20 183.59 167.48 49.23
N VAL A 21 183.98 167.73 50.48
CA VAL A 21 183.49 166.98 51.66
C VAL A 21 182.00 167.19 51.90
N PHE A 22 181.49 168.42 51.73
CA PHE A 22 180.09 168.74 52.03
C PHE A 22 179.11 168.16 51.00
N LEU A 23 179.49 168.14 49.72
CA LEU A 23 178.68 167.54 48.65
C LEU A 23 178.48 166.03 48.85
N LEU A 24 179.54 165.30 49.20
CA LEU A 24 179.48 163.87 49.49
C LEU A 24 178.49 163.54 50.62
N LEU A 25 178.48 164.37 51.67
CA LEU A 25 177.62 164.18 52.86
C LEU A 25 176.13 164.39 52.53
N LEU A 26 175.79 165.39 51.74
CA LEU A 26 174.40 165.71 51.36
C LEU A 26 173.85 164.75 50.30
N GLN A 27 174.71 164.23 49.42
CA GLN A 27 174.35 163.20 48.45
C GLN A 27 174.04 161.86 49.13
N ALA A 28 174.74 161.49 50.21
CA ALA A 28 174.40 160.31 51.00
C ALA A 28 173.02 160.42 51.67
N LEU A 29 172.66 161.61 52.18
CA LEU A 29 171.43 161.81 52.94
C LEU A 29 170.17 161.79 52.06
N THR A 30 170.26 162.34 50.84
CA THR A 30 169.17 162.23 49.84
C THR A 30 168.98 160.79 49.34
N GLN A 31 170.07 160.03 49.18
CA GLN A 31 170.00 158.62 48.78
C GLN A 31 169.38 157.73 49.87
N GLY A 32 169.65 158.00 51.15
CA GLY A 32 169.01 157.31 52.28
C GLY A 32 167.49 157.54 52.36
N ILE A 33 167.03 158.79 52.24
CA ILE A 33 165.60 159.12 52.25
C ILE A 33 164.87 158.48 51.06
N GLY A 34 165.50 158.46 49.88
CA GLY A 34 164.94 157.80 48.69
C GLY A 34 164.70 156.30 48.88
N SER A 35 165.67 155.60 49.49
CA SER A 35 165.57 154.17 49.78
C SER A 35 164.43 153.84 50.76
N LEU A 36 164.34 154.59 51.87
CA LEU A 36 163.31 154.37 52.89
C LEU A 36 161.89 154.61 52.36
N ARG A 37 161.70 155.63 51.51
CA ARG A 37 160.39 155.91 50.90
C ARG A 37 159.94 154.83 49.92
N GLY A 38 160.88 154.17 49.23
CA GLY A 38 160.58 153.04 48.34
C GLY A 38 160.06 151.82 49.11
N GLN A 39 160.76 151.43 50.18
CA GLN A 39 160.34 150.29 51.02
C GLN A 39 158.94 150.49 51.63
N LEU A 40 158.61 151.71 52.03
CA LEU A 40 157.32 152.02 52.65
C LEU A 40 156.14 151.96 51.64
N TYR A 41 156.40 152.23 50.36
CA TYR A 41 155.40 152.06 49.30
C TYR A 41 155.12 150.58 49.00
N ASN A 42 156.18 149.78 48.82
CA ASN A 42 156.05 148.35 48.51
C ASN A 42 155.32 147.57 49.63
N HIS A 43 155.54 147.93 50.90
CA HIS A 43 154.81 147.33 52.02
C HIS A 43 153.32 147.71 52.05
N LEU A 44 152.95 148.92 51.62
CA LEU A 44 151.55 149.36 51.56
C LEU A 44 150.77 148.63 50.46
N GLU A 45 151.42 148.39 49.33
CA GLU A 45 150.86 147.65 48.18
C GLU A 45 150.59 146.18 48.55
N LEU A 46 151.55 145.51 49.18
CA LEU A 46 151.46 144.10 49.58
C LEU A 46 150.35 143.84 50.62
N VAL A 47 150.13 144.76 51.57
CA VAL A 47 149.03 144.71 52.55
C VAL A 47 147.65 144.92 51.89
N HIS A 48 147.58 145.64 50.76
CA HIS A 48 146.32 145.78 50.03
C HIS A 48 145.98 144.50 49.24
N GLU A 49 146.99 143.78 48.75
CA GLU A 49 146.82 142.55 47.97
C GLU A 49 146.32 141.39 48.85
N GLU A 50 146.94 141.16 50.03
CA GLU A 50 146.46 140.17 51.02
C GLU A 50 144.99 140.40 51.42
N ARG A 51 144.59 141.67 51.56
CA ARG A 51 143.22 142.05 51.94
C ARG A 51 142.18 141.68 50.87
N SER A 52 142.57 141.66 49.59
CA SER A 52 141.67 141.24 48.50
C SER A 52 141.42 139.73 48.56
N VAL A 53 142.50 138.94 48.69
CA VAL A 53 142.43 137.46 48.73
C VAL A 53 141.56 136.97 49.89
N LEU A 54 141.63 137.64 51.05
CA LEU A 54 140.83 137.28 52.22
C LEU A 54 139.31 137.47 52.01
N ALA A 55 138.90 138.41 51.15
CA ALA A 55 137.48 138.69 50.87
C ALA A 55 136.86 137.59 49.99
N ASP A 56 137.56 137.17 48.93
CA ASP A 56 137.08 136.14 48.00
C ASP A 56 136.92 134.77 48.68
N VAL A 57 137.86 134.40 49.56
CA VAL A 57 137.78 133.17 50.36
C VAL A 57 136.55 133.17 51.27
N LEU A 58 136.20 134.32 51.86
CA LEU A 58 135.02 134.43 52.73
C LEU A 58 133.71 134.26 51.94
N GLY A 59 133.66 134.73 50.68
CA GLY A 59 132.52 134.57 49.79
C GLY A 59 132.26 133.11 49.40
N LEU A 60 133.31 132.36 49.06
CA LEU A 60 133.21 130.94 48.70
C LEU A 60 132.63 130.09 49.83
N ILE A 61 133.13 130.26 51.06
CA ILE A 61 132.68 129.51 52.24
C ILE A 61 131.19 129.72 52.51
N HIS A 62 130.67 130.93 52.30
CA HIS A 62 129.25 131.23 52.53
C HIS A 62 128.33 130.55 51.49
N GLY A 63 128.77 130.43 50.24
CA GLY A 63 128.02 129.73 49.19
C GLY A 63 127.93 128.22 49.44
N GLU A 64 129.04 127.59 49.82
CA GLU A 64 129.09 126.13 50.06
C GLU A 64 128.19 125.71 51.24
N LEU A 65 128.13 126.52 52.30
CA LEU A 65 127.35 126.24 53.51
C LEU A 65 125.83 126.20 53.22
N ASN A 66 125.32 127.11 52.37
CA ASN A 66 123.91 127.08 51.95
C ASN A 66 123.58 125.85 51.08
N SER A 67 124.42 125.50 50.11
CA SER A 67 124.24 124.31 49.27
C SER A 67 124.07 123.03 50.11
N ARG A 68 124.90 122.88 51.14
CA ARG A 68 124.84 121.71 52.04
C ARG A 68 123.59 121.66 52.91
N LYS A 69 122.96 122.80 53.22
CA LYS A 69 121.68 122.88 53.94
C LYS A 69 120.52 122.37 53.08
N GLU A 70 120.44 122.81 51.82
CA GLU A 70 119.37 122.41 50.88
C GLU A 70 119.43 120.91 50.56
N SER A 71 120.64 120.35 50.40
CA SER A 71 120.85 118.91 50.23
C SER A 71 120.25 118.08 51.37
N CYS A 72 120.42 118.52 52.63
CA CYS A 72 119.87 117.85 53.80
C CYS A 72 118.32 117.86 53.83
N GLU A 73 117.70 118.96 53.41
CA GLU A 73 116.23 119.10 53.32
C GLU A 73 115.62 118.29 52.16
N SER A 74 116.40 117.97 51.11
CA SER A 74 115.96 117.04 50.07
C SER A 74 115.89 115.61 50.62
N MET A 75 117.01 115.11 51.16
CA MET A 75 117.13 113.73 51.65
C MET A 75 116.06 113.36 52.70
N ARG A 76 115.67 114.33 53.54
CA ARG A 76 114.59 114.18 54.54
C ARG A 76 113.21 113.87 53.93
N ARG A 77 112.92 114.34 52.72
CA ARG A 77 111.66 114.08 52.00
C ARG A 77 111.65 112.73 51.29
N ASP A 78 112.78 112.29 50.75
CA ASP A 78 112.89 111.02 50.06
C ASP A 78 112.70 109.81 51.00
N ILE A 79 113.15 109.92 52.27
CA ILE A 79 112.96 108.89 53.30
C ILE A 79 111.47 108.63 53.57
N GLN A 80 110.67 109.68 53.80
CA GLN A 80 109.23 109.55 54.07
C GLN A 80 108.46 108.93 52.88
N ARG A 81 108.97 109.11 51.66
CA ARG A 81 108.38 108.50 50.46
C ARG A 81 108.64 106.99 50.42
N LEU A 82 109.84 106.53 50.75
CA LEU A 82 110.21 105.11 50.74
C LEU A 82 109.38 104.31 51.75
N GLU A 83 109.23 104.81 52.97
CA GLU A 83 108.46 104.19 54.06
C GLU A 83 107.00 103.90 53.65
N SER A 84 106.37 104.82 52.90
CA SER A 84 105.00 104.62 52.38
C SER A 84 104.88 103.53 51.30
N VAL A 85 105.94 103.28 50.53
CA VAL A 85 105.97 102.26 49.47
C VAL A 85 106.21 100.87 50.05
N GLU A 86 106.94 100.77 51.15
CA GLU A 86 107.20 99.50 51.85
C GLU A 86 105.91 98.91 52.45
N ILE A 87 105.13 99.74 53.16
CA ILE A 87 103.82 99.35 53.72
C ILE A 87 102.83 98.89 52.63
N GLU A 88 102.81 99.56 51.47
CA GLU A 88 101.96 99.16 50.34
C GLU A 88 102.37 97.81 49.73
N LYS A 89 103.68 97.53 49.72
CA LYS A 89 104.26 96.29 49.17
C LYS A 89 103.96 95.08 50.06
N ASP A 90 104.08 95.23 51.38
CA ASP A 90 103.79 94.15 52.34
C ASP A 90 102.31 93.75 52.32
N SER A 91 101.41 94.73 52.20
CA SER A 91 99.97 94.48 52.02
C SER A 91 99.67 93.63 50.78
N LYS A 92 100.36 93.90 49.66
CA LYS A 92 100.23 93.12 48.41
C LYS A 92 100.80 91.71 48.56
N MET A 93 101.93 91.56 49.24
CA MET A 93 102.55 90.25 49.51
C MET A 93 101.63 89.34 50.33
N LEU A 94 100.99 89.86 51.37
CA LEU A 94 100.09 89.08 52.25
C LEU A 94 98.84 88.60 51.49
N ASN A 95 98.26 89.43 50.62
CA ASN A 95 97.16 89.01 49.73
C ASN A 95 97.59 87.96 48.69
N ALA A 96 98.82 88.05 48.15
CA ALA A 96 99.33 87.05 47.21
C ALA A 96 99.47 85.66 47.86
N LEU A 97 99.99 85.59 49.10
CA LEU A 97 100.09 84.35 49.88
C LEU A 97 98.71 83.74 50.16
N LYS A 98 97.71 84.57 50.49
CA LYS A 98 96.32 84.10 50.71
C LYS A 98 95.71 83.47 49.44
N ASN A 99 95.89 84.12 48.29
CA ASN A 99 95.38 83.60 47.01
C ASN A 99 96.06 82.29 46.60
N PHE A 100 97.36 82.15 46.88
CA PHE A 100 98.11 80.92 46.63
C PHE A 100 97.61 79.75 47.50
N SER A 101 97.30 80.00 48.78
CA SER A 101 96.73 78.98 49.68
C SER A 101 95.40 78.43 49.16
N LEU A 102 94.50 79.29 48.70
CA LEU A 102 93.19 78.90 48.15
C LEU A 102 93.32 78.08 46.86
N LEU A 103 94.32 78.38 46.03
CA LEU A 103 94.61 77.59 44.81
C LEU A 103 95.14 76.20 45.16
N VAL A 104 96.04 76.10 46.13
CA VAL A 104 96.56 74.82 46.64
C VAL A 104 95.42 73.95 47.20
N GLU A 105 94.54 74.53 48.02
CA GLU A 105 93.37 73.87 48.59
C GLU A 105 92.42 73.34 47.49
N ALA A 106 92.07 74.17 46.51
CA ALA A 106 91.21 73.77 45.38
C ALA A 106 91.81 72.63 44.54
N CYS A 107 93.12 72.64 44.30
CA CYS A 107 93.83 71.57 43.61
C CYS A 107 93.87 70.27 44.43
N THR A 108 94.09 70.33 45.74
CA THR A 108 94.04 69.14 46.62
C THR A 108 92.63 68.55 46.66
N ASN A 109 91.59 69.38 46.76
CA ASN A 109 90.21 68.91 46.79
C ASN A 109 89.84 68.19 45.49
N THR A 110 90.13 68.78 44.31
CA THR A 110 89.88 68.11 43.01
C THR A 110 90.68 66.82 42.83
N VAL A 111 91.91 66.72 43.37
CA VAL A 111 92.64 65.44 43.43
C VAL A 111 91.85 64.39 44.24
N THR A 112 91.33 64.74 45.42
CA THR A 112 90.55 63.80 46.25
C THR A 112 89.23 63.38 45.60
N GLU A 113 88.53 64.29 44.92
CA GLU A 113 87.28 63.97 44.19
C GLU A 113 87.52 62.95 43.07
N ILE A 114 88.60 63.09 42.30
CA ILE A 114 88.95 62.13 41.23
C ILE A 114 89.30 60.76 41.83
N TYR A 115 89.99 60.70 42.97
CA TYR A 115 90.25 59.43 43.67
C TYR A 115 88.99 58.79 44.25
N ASN A 116 88.04 59.58 44.77
CA ASN A 116 86.76 59.07 45.24
C ASN A 116 85.92 58.51 44.08
N PHE A 117 85.84 59.23 42.96
CA PHE A 117 85.19 58.74 41.73
C PHE A 117 85.85 57.45 41.20
N LYS A 118 87.18 57.34 41.30
CA LYS A 118 87.92 56.11 40.97
C LYS A 118 87.50 54.93 41.88
N THR A 119 87.29 55.15 43.17
CA THR A 119 86.79 54.10 44.08
C THR A 119 85.34 53.72 43.83
N GLU A 120 84.47 54.67 43.47
CA GLU A 120 83.05 54.36 43.13
C GLU A 120 82.91 53.57 41.83
N LEU A 121 83.70 53.88 40.79
CA LEU A 121 83.69 53.11 39.54
C LEU A 121 84.22 51.69 39.74
N VAL A 122 85.38 51.54 40.41
CA VAL A 122 85.98 50.22 40.66
C VAL A 122 85.13 49.38 41.63
N GLY A 123 84.47 50.03 42.60
CA GLY A 123 83.54 49.37 43.53
C GLY A 123 82.25 48.84 42.89
N ARG A 124 82.03 49.06 41.60
CA ARG A 124 80.86 48.56 40.85
C ARG A 124 81.08 47.19 40.18
N GLY A 125 82.25 46.57 40.37
CA GLY A 125 82.54 45.17 40.04
C GLY A 125 82.60 44.29 41.29
N ASP A 126 82.05 43.07 41.21
CA ASP A 126 81.97 42.14 42.35
C ASP A 126 83.34 41.65 42.84
N SER A 127 83.86 42.21 43.95
CA SER A 127 84.61 41.45 44.96
C SER A 127 84.89 42.18 46.27
N ARG A 128 84.88 41.41 47.36
CA ARG A 128 85.20 41.85 48.73
C ARG A 128 86.73 41.92 48.93
N VAL A 129 87.30 43.10 49.13
CA VAL A 129 88.52 43.26 49.95
C VAL A 129 88.39 44.51 50.84
N ASN A 130 88.66 44.33 52.13
CA ASN A 130 88.67 45.43 53.11
C ASN A 130 90.06 46.08 53.15
N ILE A 131 90.17 47.34 52.73
CA ILE A 131 91.36 48.18 52.95
C ILE A 131 90.88 49.54 53.46
N SER A 132 91.14 49.85 54.73
CA SER A 132 90.84 51.16 55.31
C SER A 132 91.81 52.22 54.73
N PRO A 133 91.33 53.34 54.17
CA PRO A 133 92.17 54.50 53.98
C PRO A 133 92.57 55.02 55.36
N LYS A 134 93.87 54.95 55.71
CA LYS A 134 94.37 55.63 56.91
C LYS A 134 94.18 57.13 56.71
N THR A 135 93.34 57.74 57.53
CA THR A 135 93.19 59.19 57.60
C THR A 135 94.48 59.79 58.15
N THR A 136 95.31 60.38 57.28
CA THR A 136 96.51 61.10 57.71
C THR A 136 96.07 62.45 58.24
N GLU A 137 95.96 62.58 59.56
CA GLU A 137 95.64 63.84 60.23
C GLU A 137 96.73 64.87 59.93
N PHE A 138 96.38 65.92 59.19
CA PHE A 138 97.22 67.13 59.07
C PHE A 138 96.81 68.11 60.16
N THR A 139 97.53 68.07 61.29
CA THR A 139 97.34 68.97 62.41
C THR A 139 97.78 70.40 62.07
N GLU A 140 97.06 71.39 62.59
CA GLU A 140 97.37 72.81 62.48
C GLU A 140 98.67 73.18 63.21
N GLU A 141 99.81 73.19 62.52
CA GLU A 141 100.89 74.17 62.69
C GLU A 141 102.06 73.90 61.72
N THR A 142 102.30 74.80 60.76
CA THR A 142 103.63 75.28 60.34
C THR A 142 103.47 76.31 59.22
N LEU A 143 103.81 77.56 59.51
CA LEU A 143 104.01 78.61 58.49
C LEU A 143 105.29 78.28 57.71
N LEU A 144 105.20 77.89 56.42
CA LEU A 144 106.20 78.08 55.34
C LEU A 144 105.92 77.25 54.06
N PHE A 145 104.70 77.28 53.50
CA PHE A 145 104.42 76.69 52.17
C PHE A 145 104.95 77.58 51.02
N SER A 146 106.27 77.73 50.94
CA SER A 146 106.98 78.49 49.90
C SER A 146 108.11 77.67 49.24
N SER A 147 107.87 76.37 49.04
CA SER A 147 108.73 75.50 48.21
C SER A 147 108.03 75.11 46.92
N GLU A 148 108.77 75.16 45.81
CA GLU A 148 108.33 74.74 44.47
C GLU A 148 107.92 73.25 44.44
N ASP A 149 108.54 72.42 45.27
CA ASP A 149 108.30 70.98 45.31
C ASP A 149 106.87 70.62 45.75
N GLY A 150 106.24 71.43 46.61
CA GLY A 150 104.86 71.22 47.04
C GLY A 150 103.86 71.41 45.90
N VAL A 151 104.05 72.47 45.09
CA VAL A 151 103.24 72.71 43.88
C VAL A 151 103.47 71.61 42.85
N ARG A 152 104.74 71.22 42.66
CA ARG A 152 105.14 70.17 41.71
C ARG A 152 104.56 68.80 42.09
N ALA A 153 104.49 68.48 43.37
CA ALA A 153 103.84 67.25 43.87
C ALA A 153 102.33 67.25 43.55
N ILE A 154 101.61 68.33 43.87
CA ILE A 154 100.17 68.45 43.58
C ILE A 154 99.90 68.39 42.07
N GLN A 155 100.74 69.06 41.25
CA GLN A 155 100.66 69.01 39.80
C GLN A 155 100.83 67.58 39.26
N GLN A 156 101.80 66.82 39.76
CA GLN A 156 102.03 65.42 39.37
C GLN A 156 100.88 64.51 39.82
N GLN A 157 100.36 64.72 41.03
CA GLN A 157 99.25 63.94 41.58
C GLN A 157 97.94 64.17 40.79
N LEU A 158 97.63 65.44 40.45
CA LEU A 158 96.50 65.79 39.59
C LEU A 158 96.66 65.24 38.17
N LEU A 159 97.85 65.35 37.58
CA LEU A 159 98.12 64.79 36.24
C LEU A 159 98.01 63.26 36.21
N SER A 160 98.40 62.58 37.30
CA SER A 160 98.20 61.13 37.43
C SER A 160 96.73 60.79 37.58
N ALA A 161 95.99 61.50 38.46
CA ALA A 161 94.57 61.27 38.67
C ALA A 161 93.75 61.47 37.39
N VAL A 162 94.04 62.50 36.58
CA VAL A 162 93.37 62.75 35.29
C VAL A 162 93.73 61.69 34.23
N LYS A 163 94.95 61.16 34.23
CA LYS A 163 95.35 60.05 33.34
C LYS A 163 94.67 58.74 33.72
N ASP A 164 94.63 58.42 35.01
CA ASP A 164 93.90 57.26 35.54
C ASP A 164 92.41 57.35 35.17
N LEU A 165 91.80 58.53 35.38
CA LEU A 165 90.40 58.80 35.05
C LEU A 165 90.09 58.58 33.56
N THR A 166 90.92 59.14 32.66
CA THR A 166 90.73 58.98 31.21
C THR A 166 90.99 57.56 30.72
N SER A 167 91.94 56.82 31.32
CA SER A 167 92.16 55.40 31.04
C SER A 167 90.98 54.54 31.49
N MET A 168 90.50 54.73 32.73
CA MET A 168 89.33 54.03 33.27
C MET A 168 88.05 54.34 32.46
N GLN A 169 87.88 55.58 32.02
CA GLN A 169 86.74 55.98 31.19
C GLN A 169 86.77 55.30 29.81
N ALA A 170 87.96 55.19 29.20
CA ALA A 170 88.14 54.47 27.94
C ALA A 170 87.79 52.97 28.10
N GLU A 171 88.40 52.28 29.07
CA GLU A 171 88.15 50.86 29.34
C GLU A 171 86.69 50.58 29.70
N THR A 172 86.08 51.41 30.55
CA THR A 172 84.65 51.31 30.90
C THR A 172 83.76 51.52 29.66
N SER A 173 84.13 52.43 28.74
CA SER A 173 83.39 52.62 27.49
C SER A 173 83.54 51.44 26.54
N GLU A 174 84.72 50.81 26.48
CA GLU A 174 84.97 49.63 25.64
C GLU A 174 84.23 48.39 26.15
N ILE A 175 84.21 48.16 27.47
CA ILE A 175 83.43 47.08 28.10
C ILE A 175 81.94 47.28 27.80
N ASN A 176 81.39 48.49 28.02
CA ASN A 176 79.99 48.78 27.70
C ASN A 176 79.67 48.61 26.19
N LEU A 177 80.59 48.97 25.30
CA LEU A 177 80.44 48.79 23.85
C LEU A 177 80.51 47.29 23.46
N LYS A 178 81.33 46.50 24.14
CA LYS A 178 81.43 45.05 23.98
C LYS A 178 80.17 44.32 24.50
N ASP A 179 79.63 44.75 25.62
CA ASP A 179 78.43 44.14 26.22
C ASP A 179 77.14 44.54 25.48
N THR A 180 77.02 45.79 25.02
CA THR A 180 75.95 46.18 24.09
C THR A 180 76.07 45.45 22.74
N ARG A 181 77.29 45.25 22.21
CA ARG A 181 77.50 44.42 21.01
C ARG A 181 77.14 42.94 21.23
N SER A 182 77.44 42.37 22.40
CA SER A 182 77.11 40.96 22.69
C SER A 182 75.60 40.74 22.91
N THR A 183 74.93 41.65 23.61
CA THR A 183 73.47 41.63 23.79
C THR A 183 72.74 41.85 22.47
N ILE A 184 73.20 42.77 21.61
CA ILE A 184 72.69 42.91 20.24
C ILE A 184 72.88 41.61 19.43
N HIS A 185 74.05 40.96 19.51
CA HIS A 185 74.29 39.71 18.79
C HIS A 185 73.38 38.57 19.28
N ASN A 186 73.17 38.44 20.59
CA ASN A 186 72.25 37.47 21.17
C ASN A 186 70.80 37.74 20.72
N LEU A 187 70.35 39.00 20.75
CA LEU A 187 69.02 39.38 20.26
C LEU A 187 68.84 39.13 18.76
N GLN A 188 69.88 39.33 17.95
CA GLN A 188 69.87 38.99 16.52
C GLN A 188 69.77 37.48 16.29
N LYS A 189 70.49 36.67 17.09
CA LYS A 189 70.40 35.21 17.04
C LYS A 189 69.01 34.71 17.45
N ASP A 190 68.49 35.22 18.57
CA ASP A 190 67.14 34.87 19.06
C ASP A 190 66.07 35.27 18.04
N LEU A 191 66.20 36.44 17.38
CA LEU A 191 65.30 36.84 16.31
C LEU A 191 65.34 35.85 15.13
N GLN A 192 66.52 35.49 14.64
CA GLN A 192 66.67 34.48 13.57
C GLN A 192 66.09 33.12 13.97
N GLU A 193 66.31 32.68 15.21
CA GLU A 193 65.79 31.40 15.70
C GLU A 193 64.26 31.44 15.89
N LYS A 194 63.69 32.61 16.20
CA LYS A 194 62.23 32.86 16.19
C LYS A 194 61.65 32.89 14.78
N ASP A 195 62.29 33.55 13.83
CA ASP A 195 61.86 33.61 12.43
C ASP A 195 61.85 32.21 11.79
N ILE A 196 62.93 31.44 11.96
CA ILE A 196 63.01 30.05 11.48
C ILE A 196 61.95 29.17 12.16
N GLN A 197 61.65 29.38 13.45
CA GLN A 197 60.57 28.64 14.11
C GLN A 197 59.18 29.09 13.64
N ALA A 198 58.99 30.36 13.30
CA ALA A 198 57.76 30.85 12.68
C ALA A 198 57.57 30.23 11.30
N GLU A 199 58.60 30.15 10.45
CA GLU A 199 58.55 29.44 9.16
C GLU A 199 58.18 27.96 9.33
N ARG A 200 58.78 27.24 10.29
CA ARG A 200 58.42 25.84 10.59
C ARG A 200 56.96 25.70 11.01
N ASN A 201 56.49 26.56 11.90
CA ASN A 201 55.10 26.56 12.37
C ASN A 201 54.12 26.86 11.21
N CYS A 202 54.42 27.87 10.39
CA CYS A 202 53.63 28.22 9.20
C CYS A 202 53.61 27.08 8.18
N MET A 203 54.74 26.40 7.94
CA MET A 203 54.82 25.24 7.05
C MET A 203 53.99 24.06 7.57
N GLN A 204 54.02 23.77 8.88
CA GLN A 204 53.16 22.75 9.49
C GLN A 204 51.67 23.11 9.39
N LEU A 205 51.30 24.37 9.65
CA LEU A 205 49.91 24.84 9.52
C LEU A 205 49.42 24.77 8.07
N VAL A 206 50.24 25.17 7.09
CA VAL A 206 49.91 25.05 5.66
C VAL A 206 49.77 23.59 5.24
N GLN A 207 50.58 22.68 5.79
CA GLN A 207 50.45 21.25 5.52
C GLN A 207 49.14 20.68 6.11
N GLN A 208 48.83 21.00 7.38
CA GLN A 208 47.57 20.60 8.03
C GLN A 208 46.34 21.15 7.30
N ILE A 209 46.39 22.39 6.81
CA ILE A 209 45.31 22.99 6.00
C ILE A 209 45.11 22.21 4.70
N LYS A 210 46.18 21.84 3.98
CA LYS A 210 46.09 21.04 2.74
C LYS A 210 45.57 19.62 2.99
N GLU A 211 45.97 19.00 4.10
CA GLU A 211 45.46 17.69 4.52
C GLU A 211 43.97 17.75 4.87
N ALA A 212 43.55 18.76 5.64
CA ALA A 212 42.14 19.00 5.96
C ALA A 212 41.31 19.34 4.72
N GLU A 213 41.84 20.14 3.78
CA GLU A 213 41.19 20.46 2.50
C GLU A 213 41.02 19.20 1.63
N ALA A 214 42.05 18.35 1.54
CA ALA A 214 41.97 17.09 0.81
C ALA A 214 40.94 16.12 1.42
N ILE A 215 40.89 16.04 2.76
CA ILE A 215 39.90 15.24 3.50
C ILE A 215 38.48 15.79 3.29
N ALA A 216 38.28 17.11 3.42
CA ALA A 216 36.99 17.75 3.20
C ALA A 216 36.50 17.59 1.76
N LYS A 217 37.40 17.70 0.77
CA LYS A 217 37.11 17.44 -0.64
C LYS A 217 36.72 15.98 -0.89
N LYS A 218 37.42 15.03 -0.26
CA LYS A 218 37.05 13.60 -0.31
C LYS A 218 35.65 13.37 0.25
N TYR A 219 35.36 13.89 1.45
CA TYR A 219 34.03 13.76 2.03
C TYR A 219 32.93 14.45 1.21
N SER A 220 33.22 15.58 0.56
CA SER A 220 32.27 16.21 -0.38
C SER A 220 31.98 15.33 -1.59
N GLN A 221 32.96 14.57 -2.09
CA GLN A 221 32.77 13.62 -3.19
C GLN A 221 32.01 12.37 -2.74
N GLU A 222 32.33 11.81 -1.56
CA GLU A 222 31.61 10.68 -0.98
C GLU A 222 30.14 11.06 -0.66
N LEU A 223 29.88 12.29 -0.21
CA LEU A 223 28.53 12.82 -0.02
C LEU A 223 27.77 12.95 -1.35
N GLN A 224 28.39 13.50 -2.40
CA GLN A 224 27.74 13.61 -3.72
C GLN A 224 27.43 12.24 -4.35
N LEU A 225 28.32 11.26 -4.21
CA LEU A 225 28.07 9.89 -4.66
C LEU A 225 26.94 9.24 -3.85
N SER A 226 26.91 9.46 -2.52
CA SER A 226 25.82 8.98 -1.67
C SER A 226 24.48 9.68 -1.96
N GLN A 227 24.49 10.94 -2.40
CA GLN A 227 23.29 11.68 -2.80
C GLN A 227 22.73 11.12 -4.11
N SER A 228 23.57 10.95 -5.14
CA SER A 228 23.17 10.30 -6.40
C SER A 228 22.58 8.92 -6.15
N HIS A 229 23.24 8.07 -5.35
CA HIS A 229 22.74 6.72 -5.06
C HIS A 229 21.40 6.72 -4.31
N VAL A 230 21.13 7.72 -3.46
CA VAL A 230 19.83 7.89 -2.80
C VAL A 230 18.77 8.41 -3.79
N GLU A 231 19.12 9.26 -4.75
CA GLU A 231 18.22 9.70 -5.82
C GLU A 231 17.86 8.55 -6.78
N ASP A 232 18.83 7.70 -7.10
CA ASP A 232 18.67 6.46 -7.89
C ASP A 232 17.73 5.48 -7.17
N LEU A 233 17.99 5.16 -5.90
CA LEU A 233 17.13 4.28 -5.09
C LEU A 233 15.71 4.85 -4.90
N GLN A 234 15.56 6.17 -4.81
CA GLN A 234 14.24 6.81 -4.79
C GLN A 234 13.52 6.70 -6.15
N MET A 235 14.23 6.52 -7.26
CA MET A 235 13.64 6.25 -8.57
C MET A 235 13.14 4.80 -8.64
N GLU A 236 13.99 3.84 -8.29
CA GLU A 236 13.65 2.41 -8.21
C GLU A 236 12.45 2.16 -7.28
N VAL A 237 12.38 2.84 -6.14
CA VAL A 237 11.22 2.76 -5.23
C VAL A 237 9.94 3.29 -5.88
N ARG A 238 9.98 4.40 -6.62
CA ARG A 238 8.78 4.92 -7.34
C ARG A 238 8.32 3.96 -8.43
N GLU A 239 9.26 3.40 -9.20
CA GLU A 239 8.96 2.41 -10.24
C GLU A 239 8.31 1.15 -9.63
N MET A 240 8.85 0.62 -8.53
CA MET A 240 8.22 -0.48 -7.78
C MET A 240 6.85 -0.14 -7.20
N GLU A 241 6.60 1.11 -6.77
CA GLU A 241 5.28 1.54 -6.33
C GLU A 241 4.27 1.63 -7.49
N GLU A 242 4.70 2.08 -8.68
CA GLU A 242 3.87 2.09 -9.89
C GLU A 242 3.54 0.66 -10.35
N GLU A 243 4.53 -0.25 -10.40
CA GLU A 243 4.31 -1.68 -10.68
C GLU A 243 3.35 -2.32 -9.66
N ARG A 244 3.52 -2.03 -8.36
CA ARG A 244 2.60 -2.52 -7.30
C ARG A 244 1.17 -2.05 -7.56
N ASN A 245 0.96 -0.79 -7.93
CA ASN A 245 -0.36 -0.23 -8.21
C ASN A 245 -1.00 -0.88 -9.45
N GLU A 246 -0.23 -1.17 -10.51
CA GLU A 246 -0.73 -1.91 -11.67
C GLU A 246 -1.09 -3.37 -11.32
N LEU A 247 -0.27 -4.05 -10.51
CA LEU A 247 -0.54 -5.40 -10.03
C LEU A 247 -1.77 -5.46 -9.12
N GLU A 248 -1.93 -4.50 -8.21
CA GLU A 248 -3.11 -4.38 -7.34
C GLU A 248 -4.39 -4.17 -8.14
N LYS A 249 -4.36 -3.26 -9.13
CA LYS A 249 -5.46 -3.10 -10.09
C LYS A 249 -5.75 -4.40 -10.85
N ARG A 250 -4.72 -5.11 -11.31
CA ARG A 250 -4.87 -6.37 -12.05
C ARG A 250 -5.41 -7.51 -11.18
N ILE A 251 -5.08 -7.53 -9.89
CA ILE A 251 -5.67 -8.45 -8.91
C ILE A 251 -7.17 -8.15 -8.74
N LYS A 252 -7.56 -6.87 -8.62
CA LYS A 252 -8.98 -6.50 -8.57
C LYS A 252 -9.73 -6.87 -9.85
N ASP A 253 -9.17 -6.57 -11.02
CA ASP A 253 -9.71 -6.98 -12.32
C ASP A 253 -9.86 -8.50 -12.45
N LEU A 254 -9.11 -9.31 -11.68
CA LEU A 254 -9.24 -10.77 -11.63
C LEU A 254 -10.28 -11.22 -10.59
N GLN A 255 -10.37 -10.56 -9.43
CA GLN A 255 -11.42 -10.82 -8.43
C GLN A 255 -12.82 -10.52 -8.99
N ASP A 256 -12.99 -9.42 -9.70
CA ASP A 256 -14.25 -9.07 -10.36
C ASP A 256 -14.64 -10.16 -11.41
N LYS A 257 -13.66 -10.73 -12.12
CA LYS A 257 -13.88 -11.87 -13.04
C LYS A 257 -14.16 -13.19 -12.32
N GLU A 258 -13.56 -13.42 -11.15
CA GLU A 258 -13.82 -14.59 -10.31
C GLU A 258 -15.25 -14.58 -9.75
N THR A 259 -15.73 -13.43 -9.27
CA THR A 259 -17.13 -13.30 -8.81
C THR A 259 -18.13 -13.58 -9.95
N ALA A 260 -17.93 -12.99 -11.13
CA ALA A 260 -18.74 -13.30 -12.31
C ALA A 260 -18.65 -14.79 -12.72
N SER A 261 -17.47 -15.42 -12.59
CA SER A 261 -17.30 -16.86 -12.85
C SER A 261 -18.08 -17.73 -11.86
N ILE A 262 -18.15 -17.34 -10.58
CA ILE A 262 -18.97 -17.99 -9.55
C ILE A 262 -20.47 -17.82 -9.88
N GLU A 263 -20.91 -16.64 -10.31
CA GLU A 263 -22.29 -16.40 -10.75
C GLU A 263 -22.66 -17.27 -11.96
N TYR A 264 -21.83 -17.31 -13.01
CA TYR A 264 -22.04 -18.19 -14.17
C TYR A 264 -22.06 -19.66 -13.77
N LYS A 265 -21.21 -20.10 -12.83
CA LYS A 265 -21.23 -21.47 -12.31
C LYS A 265 -22.54 -21.77 -11.55
N GLY A 266 -23.07 -20.81 -10.79
CA GLY A 266 -24.38 -20.92 -10.14
C GLY A 266 -25.52 -21.04 -11.14
N ILE A 267 -25.52 -20.24 -12.21
CA ILE A 267 -26.49 -20.33 -13.31
C ILE A 267 -26.40 -21.70 -14.01
N ILE A 268 -25.19 -22.17 -14.33
CA ILE A 268 -24.97 -23.48 -14.95
C ILE A 268 -25.47 -24.61 -14.04
N GLN A 269 -25.25 -24.54 -12.73
CA GLN A 269 -25.79 -25.53 -11.78
C GLN A 269 -27.33 -25.50 -11.80
N SER A 270 -27.94 -24.32 -11.66
CA SER A 270 -29.41 -24.17 -11.69
C SER A 270 -30.04 -24.73 -12.97
N LEU A 271 -29.43 -24.47 -14.14
CA LEU A 271 -29.89 -24.99 -15.43
C LEU A 271 -29.64 -26.50 -15.57
N THR A 272 -28.59 -27.04 -14.94
CA THR A 272 -28.32 -28.49 -14.89
C THR A 272 -29.34 -29.21 -14.03
N ASP A 273 -29.70 -28.61 -12.88
CA ASP A 273 -30.70 -29.16 -11.95
C ASP A 273 -32.11 -29.10 -12.56
N GLU A 274 -32.46 -28.01 -13.25
CA GLU A 274 -33.71 -27.89 -14.02
C GLU A 274 -33.77 -28.89 -15.18
N LEU A 275 -32.67 -29.06 -15.93
CA LEU A 275 -32.57 -30.06 -17.01
C LEU A 275 -32.69 -31.49 -16.46
N ALA A 276 -32.12 -31.77 -15.28
CA ALA A 276 -32.27 -33.08 -14.62
C ALA A 276 -33.71 -33.32 -14.17
N ALA A 277 -34.39 -32.31 -13.63
CA ALA A 277 -35.82 -32.39 -13.29
C ALA A 277 -36.69 -32.63 -14.53
N LYS A 278 -36.44 -31.92 -15.64
CA LYS A 278 -37.12 -32.16 -16.93
C LYS A 278 -36.77 -33.52 -17.56
N GLY A 279 -35.57 -34.05 -17.29
CA GLY A 279 -35.23 -35.44 -17.63
C GLY A 279 -36.10 -36.45 -16.90
N GLN A 280 -36.35 -36.25 -15.60
CA GLN A 280 -37.24 -37.10 -14.79
C GLN A 280 -38.71 -36.96 -15.21
N GLU A 281 -39.17 -35.74 -15.51
CA GLU A 281 -40.51 -35.48 -16.05
C GLU A 281 -40.74 -36.22 -17.38
N ASN A 282 -39.76 -36.19 -18.28
CA ASN A 282 -39.83 -36.90 -19.56
C ASN A 282 -39.80 -38.44 -19.41
N GLU A 283 -38.99 -39.02 -18.51
CA GLU A 283 -39.00 -40.48 -18.30
C GLU A 283 -40.34 -40.93 -17.66
N ALA A 284 -40.94 -40.11 -16.77
CA ALA A 284 -42.26 -40.36 -16.20
C ALA A 284 -43.39 -40.26 -17.25
N LEU A 285 -43.33 -39.27 -18.15
CA LEU A 285 -44.26 -39.17 -19.29
C LEU A 285 -44.08 -40.33 -20.28
N LEU A 286 -42.84 -40.78 -20.52
CA LEU A 286 -42.56 -41.94 -21.37
C LEU A 286 -43.10 -43.23 -20.75
N GLN A 287 -42.98 -43.42 -19.43
CA GLN A 287 -43.59 -44.55 -18.74
C GLN A 287 -45.12 -44.52 -18.85
N ALA A 288 -45.76 -43.36 -18.59
CA ALA A 288 -47.20 -43.22 -18.72
C ALA A 288 -47.71 -43.49 -20.15
N LEU A 289 -46.91 -43.16 -21.16
CA LEU A 289 -47.22 -43.44 -22.56
C LEU A 289 -47.01 -44.92 -22.95
N ASP A 290 -45.95 -45.59 -22.47
CA ASP A 290 -45.79 -47.05 -22.62
C ASP A 290 -46.96 -47.79 -21.91
N GLU A 291 -47.47 -47.26 -20.79
CA GLU A 291 -48.66 -47.77 -20.06
C GLU A 291 -50.00 -47.48 -20.78
N GLU A 292 -50.10 -46.40 -21.56
CA GLU A 292 -51.22 -46.14 -22.47
C GLU A 292 -51.15 -47.04 -23.72
N GLU A 293 -49.95 -47.28 -24.29
CA GLU A 293 -49.75 -48.20 -25.43
C GLU A 293 -50.23 -49.62 -25.09
N ILE A 294 -49.97 -50.09 -23.85
CA ILE A 294 -50.48 -51.37 -23.33
C ILE A 294 -52.01 -51.38 -23.24
N GLN A 295 -52.65 -50.31 -22.73
CA GLN A 295 -54.11 -50.22 -22.63
C GLN A 295 -54.78 -50.16 -24.02
N MET A 296 -54.19 -49.45 -24.97
CA MET A 296 -54.67 -49.41 -26.35
C MET A 296 -54.56 -50.77 -27.04
N GLU A 297 -53.51 -51.54 -26.77
CA GLU A 297 -53.34 -52.89 -27.32
C GLU A 297 -54.31 -53.89 -26.67
N ASP A 298 -54.58 -53.82 -25.36
CA ASP A 298 -55.61 -54.65 -24.72
C ASP A 298 -57.01 -54.36 -25.29
N MET A 299 -57.38 -53.08 -25.41
CA MET A 299 -58.63 -52.66 -26.04
C MET A 299 -58.73 -53.09 -27.51
N ARG A 300 -57.63 -53.05 -28.28
CA ARG A 300 -57.56 -53.55 -29.66
C ARG A 300 -57.80 -55.06 -29.72
N ASN A 301 -57.15 -55.83 -28.84
CA ASN A 301 -57.37 -57.28 -28.77
C ASN A 301 -58.82 -57.60 -28.37
N ARG A 302 -59.39 -56.84 -27.41
CA ARG A 302 -60.79 -57.01 -27.00
C ARG A 302 -61.79 -56.68 -28.11
N ILE A 303 -61.52 -55.68 -28.95
CA ILE A 303 -62.31 -55.42 -30.17
C ILE A 303 -62.21 -56.63 -31.11
N GLY A 304 -61.00 -57.13 -31.37
CA GLY A 304 -60.78 -58.32 -32.20
C GLY A 304 -61.30 -59.65 -31.62
N GLU A 305 -61.70 -59.69 -30.35
CA GLU A 305 -62.51 -60.78 -29.77
C GLU A 305 -64.00 -60.58 -30.07
N LEU A 306 -64.51 -59.35 -29.85
CA LEU A 306 -65.91 -59.00 -30.09
C LEU A 306 -66.29 -59.13 -31.58
N GLU A 307 -65.38 -58.80 -32.50
CA GLU A 307 -65.55 -59.02 -33.95
C GLU A 307 -65.71 -60.50 -34.31
N LYS A 308 -64.96 -61.40 -33.66
CA LYS A 308 -65.10 -62.86 -33.86
C LYS A 308 -66.43 -63.37 -33.33
N VAL A 309 -66.86 -62.89 -32.15
CA VAL A 309 -68.16 -63.24 -31.57
C VAL A 309 -69.30 -62.71 -32.44
N LEU A 310 -69.18 -61.50 -33.00
CA LEU A 310 -70.13 -60.96 -33.97
C LEU A 310 -70.23 -61.85 -35.22
N GLN A 311 -69.08 -62.21 -35.82
CA GLN A 311 -69.02 -63.08 -36.99
C GLN A 311 -69.60 -64.48 -36.74
N GLU A 312 -69.42 -65.04 -35.54
CA GLU A 312 -70.06 -66.30 -35.12
C GLU A 312 -71.59 -66.14 -35.01
N LYS A 313 -72.07 -65.03 -34.42
CA LYS A 313 -73.50 -64.75 -34.29
C LYS A 313 -74.19 -64.49 -35.62
N ASP A 314 -73.53 -63.82 -36.57
CA ASP A 314 -74.06 -63.62 -37.92
C ASP A 314 -74.21 -64.96 -38.66
N GLN A 315 -73.23 -65.87 -38.54
CA GLN A 315 -73.35 -67.23 -39.09
C GLN A 315 -74.48 -68.03 -38.43
N ASP A 316 -74.68 -67.92 -37.11
CA ASP A 316 -75.78 -68.58 -36.42
C ASP A 316 -77.15 -67.99 -36.80
N LEU A 317 -77.23 -66.68 -37.03
CA LEU A 317 -78.43 -66.02 -37.56
C LEU A 317 -78.72 -66.49 -39.00
N GLU A 318 -77.71 -66.63 -39.87
CA GLU A 318 -77.90 -67.19 -41.22
C GLU A 318 -78.42 -68.64 -41.17
N LYS A 319 -77.80 -69.50 -40.33
CA LYS A 319 -78.28 -70.89 -40.10
C LYS A 319 -79.73 -70.90 -39.61
N LEU A 320 -80.06 -70.01 -38.67
CA LEU A 320 -81.40 -69.87 -38.11
C LEU A 320 -82.40 -69.40 -39.17
N ASP A 321 -82.05 -68.44 -40.02
CA ASP A 321 -82.93 -67.94 -41.09
C ASP A 321 -83.13 -68.94 -42.23
N ILE A 322 -82.10 -69.73 -42.56
CA ILE A 322 -82.23 -70.90 -43.44
C ILE A 322 -83.21 -71.91 -42.82
N SER A 323 -83.19 -72.11 -41.49
CA SER A 323 -84.15 -72.99 -40.80
C SER A 323 -85.57 -72.41 -40.77
N ARG A 324 -85.72 -71.11 -40.51
CA ARG A 324 -86.98 -70.35 -40.53
C ARG A 324 -87.62 -70.37 -41.92
N GLY A 325 -86.82 -70.16 -42.96
CA GLY A 325 -87.25 -70.28 -44.36
C GLY A 325 -87.69 -71.69 -44.75
N LYS A 326 -87.04 -72.74 -44.22
CA LYS A 326 -87.49 -74.13 -44.39
C LYS A 326 -88.82 -74.39 -43.65
N ALA A 327 -88.99 -73.85 -42.44
CA ALA A 327 -90.24 -73.96 -41.68
C ALA A 327 -91.40 -73.22 -42.37
N LEU A 328 -91.18 -71.97 -42.82
CA LEU A 328 -92.16 -71.19 -43.59
C LEU A 328 -92.55 -71.87 -44.90
N LYS A 329 -91.61 -72.49 -45.62
CA LYS A 329 -91.93 -73.28 -46.83
C LYS A 329 -92.81 -74.50 -46.50
N LYS A 330 -92.54 -75.22 -45.41
CA LYS A 330 -93.42 -76.32 -44.94
C LYS A 330 -94.80 -75.81 -44.56
N LEU A 331 -94.89 -74.68 -43.85
CA LEU A 331 -96.15 -74.07 -43.43
C LEU A 331 -96.97 -73.62 -44.66
N SER A 332 -96.37 -72.93 -45.62
CA SER A 332 -97.02 -72.54 -46.87
C SER A 332 -97.53 -73.76 -47.65
N VAL A 333 -96.74 -74.82 -47.80
CA VAL A 333 -97.21 -76.07 -48.44
C VAL A 333 -98.36 -76.70 -47.66
N THR A 334 -98.41 -76.57 -46.33
CA THR A 334 -99.50 -77.09 -45.49
C THR A 334 -100.77 -76.24 -45.64
N VAL A 335 -100.64 -74.91 -45.69
CA VAL A 335 -101.76 -73.96 -45.91
C VAL A 335 -102.37 -74.19 -47.30
N ASN A 336 -101.57 -74.17 -48.37
CA ASN A 336 -102.07 -74.45 -49.72
C ASN A 336 -102.83 -75.78 -49.80
N LYS A 337 -102.41 -76.80 -49.03
CA LYS A 337 -103.04 -78.12 -49.00
C LYS A 337 -104.31 -78.18 -48.14
N PHE A 338 -104.45 -77.26 -47.19
CA PHE A 338 -105.70 -76.99 -46.50
C PHE A 338 -106.68 -76.24 -47.41
N ASP A 339 -106.20 -75.30 -48.24
CA ASP A 339 -107.01 -74.60 -49.24
C ASP A 339 -107.51 -75.57 -50.34
N GLU A 340 -106.65 -76.48 -50.83
CA GLU A 340 -107.04 -77.60 -51.71
C GLU A 340 -108.15 -78.46 -51.09
N LEU A 341 -108.04 -78.77 -49.79
CA LEU A 341 -109.02 -79.58 -49.05
C LEU A 341 -110.32 -78.82 -48.78
N HIS A 342 -110.26 -77.51 -48.51
CA HIS A 342 -111.42 -76.65 -48.36
C HIS A 342 -112.22 -76.61 -49.66
N LEU A 343 -111.56 -76.34 -50.79
CA LEU A 343 -112.18 -76.34 -52.10
C LEU A 343 -112.80 -77.70 -52.44
N LEU A 344 -112.15 -78.81 -52.10
CA LEU A 344 -112.74 -80.15 -52.26
C LEU A 344 -113.98 -80.33 -51.37
N SER A 345 -113.97 -79.85 -50.14
CA SER A 345 -115.11 -79.90 -49.21
C SER A 345 -116.29 -79.03 -49.67
N GLU A 346 -116.02 -77.88 -50.28
CA GLU A 346 -117.01 -76.95 -50.83
C GLU A 346 -117.68 -77.50 -52.11
N ASN A 347 -116.89 -78.12 -53.00
CA ASN A 347 -117.41 -78.87 -54.15
C ASN A 347 -118.23 -80.10 -53.71
N LEU A 348 -117.81 -80.81 -52.66
CA LEU A 348 -118.57 -81.94 -52.13
C LEU A 348 -119.89 -81.51 -51.46
N LEU A 349 -119.89 -80.38 -50.75
CA LEU A 349 -121.08 -79.81 -50.13
C LEU A 349 -122.12 -79.40 -51.19
N SER A 350 -121.69 -78.69 -52.23
CA SER A 350 -122.59 -78.27 -53.32
C SER A 350 -123.13 -79.44 -54.15
N GLU A 351 -122.37 -80.53 -54.33
CA GLU A 351 -122.91 -81.77 -54.92
C GLU A 351 -123.89 -82.50 -53.98
N VAL A 352 -123.69 -82.44 -52.66
CA VAL A 352 -124.68 -82.95 -51.68
C VAL A 352 -125.97 -82.12 -51.73
N GLU A 353 -125.89 -80.79 -51.85
CA GLU A 353 -127.05 -79.90 -52.02
C GLU A 353 -127.79 -80.18 -53.34
N ASN A 354 -127.04 -80.38 -54.44
CA ASN A 354 -127.58 -80.80 -55.74
C ASN A 354 -128.34 -82.14 -55.64
N LEU A 355 -127.72 -83.16 -55.02
CA LEU A 355 -128.35 -84.47 -54.82
C LEU A 355 -129.57 -84.40 -53.90
N GLN A 356 -129.57 -83.53 -52.88
CA GLN A 356 -130.74 -83.28 -52.03
C GLN A 356 -131.89 -82.62 -52.82
N SER A 357 -131.59 -81.64 -53.69
CA SER A 357 -132.60 -81.04 -54.57
C SER A 357 -133.20 -82.08 -55.53
N GLN A 358 -132.35 -82.90 -56.17
CA GLN A 358 -132.81 -83.98 -57.05
C GLN A 358 -133.66 -85.02 -56.32
N LEU A 359 -133.32 -85.35 -55.06
CA LEU A 359 -134.12 -86.23 -54.22
C LEU A 359 -135.48 -85.60 -53.89
N GLN A 360 -135.51 -84.31 -53.52
CA GLN A 360 -136.75 -83.59 -53.24
C GLN A 360 -137.65 -83.48 -54.48
N ASP A 361 -137.10 -83.32 -55.68
CA ASP A 361 -137.87 -83.35 -56.93
C ASP A 361 -138.40 -84.75 -57.25
N ARG A 362 -137.60 -85.80 -57.00
CA ARG A 362 -138.06 -87.20 -57.11
C ARG A 362 -139.15 -87.53 -56.09
N ASP A 363 -139.07 -87.03 -54.85
CA ASP A 363 -140.11 -87.23 -53.84
C ASP A 363 -141.40 -86.46 -54.17
N GLN A 364 -141.30 -85.26 -54.75
CA GLN A 364 -142.46 -84.55 -55.32
C GLN A 364 -143.09 -85.35 -56.47
N GLU A 365 -142.29 -85.89 -57.39
CA GLU A 365 -142.76 -86.75 -58.48
C GLU A 365 -143.40 -88.05 -57.97
N ILE A 366 -142.80 -88.71 -56.97
CA ILE A 366 -143.36 -89.88 -56.29
C ILE A 366 -144.66 -89.53 -55.56
N SER A 367 -144.75 -88.35 -54.94
CA SER A 367 -145.99 -87.87 -54.30
C SER A 367 -147.09 -87.63 -55.33
N PHE A 368 -146.77 -86.99 -56.47
CA PHE A 368 -147.69 -86.80 -57.59
C PHE A 368 -148.15 -88.15 -58.18
N LEU A 369 -147.23 -89.07 -58.44
CA LEU A 369 -147.55 -90.43 -58.92
C LEU A 369 -148.37 -91.23 -57.90
N ARG A 370 -148.11 -91.10 -56.59
CA ARG A 370 -148.95 -91.70 -55.53
C ARG A 370 -150.35 -91.09 -55.50
N GLN A 371 -150.48 -89.78 -55.67
CA GLN A 371 -151.77 -89.09 -55.76
C GLN A 371 -152.54 -89.55 -57.01
N GLU A 372 -151.88 -89.70 -58.15
CA GLU A 372 -152.46 -90.15 -59.41
C GLU A 372 -152.85 -91.63 -59.36
N VAL A 373 -152.02 -92.50 -58.78
CA VAL A 373 -152.38 -93.90 -58.48
C VAL A 373 -153.57 -93.97 -57.52
N THR A 374 -153.62 -93.11 -56.49
CA THR A 374 -154.75 -93.03 -55.56
C THR A 374 -156.01 -92.56 -56.28
N ARG A 375 -155.91 -91.61 -57.23
CA ARG A 375 -157.01 -91.18 -58.09
C ARG A 375 -157.52 -92.34 -58.95
N CYS A 376 -156.65 -93.01 -59.71
CA CYS A 376 -157.02 -94.16 -60.55
C CYS A 376 -157.60 -95.33 -59.74
N THR A 377 -157.07 -95.59 -58.54
CA THR A 377 -157.61 -96.60 -57.62
C THR A 377 -158.99 -96.19 -57.08
N LYS A 378 -159.20 -94.90 -56.80
CA LYS A 378 -160.51 -94.36 -56.39
C LYS A 378 -161.52 -94.40 -57.54
N ASP A 379 -161.11 -94.10 -58.76
CA ASP A 379 -161.96 -94.19 -59.95
C ASP A 379 -162.37 -95.66 -60.20
N ALA A 380 -161.46 -96.63 -59.99
CA ALA A 380 -161.76 -98.06 -60.03
C ALA A 380 -162.66 -98.53 -58.87
N LEU A 381 -162.49 -98.02 -57.65
CA LEU A 381 -163.34 -98.34 -56.49
C LEU A 381 -164.73 -97.69 -56.58
N LEU A 382 -164.86 -96.52 -57.23
CA LEU A 382 -166.16 -95.92 -57.56
C LEU A 382 -166.94 -96.78 -58.59
N ALA A 383 -166.24 -97.53 -59.44
CA ALA A 383 -166.83 -98.58 -60.27
C ALA A 383 -167.09 -99.91 -59.52
N SER A 384 -166.70 -100.04 -58.24
CA SER A 384 -166.68 -101.30 -57.49
C SER A 384 -166.97 -101.09 -55.98
N SER A 385 -168.21 -100.70 -55.63
CA SER A 385 -168.60 -100.38 -54.25
C SER A 385 -169.84 -101.15 -53.77
N ASN A 386 -169.65 -102.18 -52.93
CA ASN A 386 -170.70 -102.64 -52.00
C ASN A 386 -170.19 -103.49 -50.79
N ASN A 387 -170.11 -102.86 -49.61
CA ASN A 387 -170.28 -103.40 -48.24
C ASN A 387 -169.25 -104.35 -47.55
N ARG A 388 -168.89 -103.96 -46.29
CA ARG A 388 -168.32 -104.72 -45.13
C ARG A 388 -166.87 -105.23 -45.30
N SER A 389 -165.99 -105.20 -44.28
CA SER A 389 -166.16 -105.24 -42.81
C SER A 389 -165.39 -104.12 -42.05
N VAL A 390 -165.68 -103.94 -40.75
CA VAL A 390 -165.02 -102.95 -39.85
C VAL A 390 -164.48 -103.58 -38.55
N ASN A 391 -164.77 -104.85 -38.30
CA ASN A 391 -164.51 -105.48 -36.99
C ASN A 391 -163.03 -105.89 -36.78
N GLU A 392 -162.28 -106.14 -37.85
CA GLU A 392 -160.91 -106.66 -37.81
C GLU A 392 -159.86 -105.62 -37.37
N VAL A 393 -160.14 -104.33 -37.56
CA VAL A 393 -159.21 -103.23 -37.21
C VAL A 393 -159.02 -103.10 -35.69
N SER A 394 -159.99 -103.55 -34.89
CA SER A 394 -159.95 -103.44 -33.43
C SER A 394 -158.95 -104.40 -32.76
N GLU A 395 -158.69 -105.58 -33.34
CA GLU A 395 -157.72 -106.53 -32.76
C GLU A 395 -156.27 -106.13 -33.07
N LEU A 396 -156.02 -105.56 -34.26
CA LEU A 396 -154.70 -105.11 -34.68
C LEU A 396 -154.10 -104.01 -33.76
N LEU A 397 -154.94 -103.12 -33.24
CA LEU A 397 -154.50 -102.06 -32.31
C LEU A 397 -154.07 -102.60 -30.94
N ALA A 398 -154.69 -103.68 -30.45
CA ALA A 398 -154.30 -104.31 -29.19
C ALA A 398 -152.92 -104.98 -29.28
N TRP A 399 -152.63 -105.61 -30.43
CA TRP A 399 -151.35 -106.28 -30.70
C TRP A 399 -150.16 -105.29 -30.79
N LEU A 400 -150.39 -104.09 -31.30
CA LEU A 400 -149.34 -103.07 -31.46
C LEU A 400 -148.81 -102.53 -30.12
N ALA A 401 -149.68 -102.40 -29.11
CA ALA A 401 -149.31 -101.89 -27.79
C ALA A 401 -148.26 -102.76 -27.08
N THR A 402 -148.32 -104.08 -27.27
CA THR A 402 -147.37 -105.04 -26.68
C THR A 402 -145.94 -104.95 -27.23
N MET A 403 -145.71 -104.36 -28.40
CA MET A 403 -144.38 -104.25 -29.01
C MET A 403 -143.50 -103.15 -28.39
N PHE A 404 -144.10 -102.07 -27.88
CA PHE A 404 -143.34 -100.90 -27.42
C PHE A 404 -142.64 -101.07 -26.06
N SER A 405 -142.98 -102.10 -25.29
CA SER A 405 -142.44 -102.31 -23.93
C SER A 405 -141.00 -102.87 -23.87
N VAL A 406 -140.33 -103.07 -25.01
CA VAL A 406 -139.05 -103.81 -25.09
C VAL A 406 -137.83 -102.89 -25.34
N VAL A 407 -138.05 -101.61 -25.65
CA VAL A 407 -136.99 -100.70 -26.19
C VAL A 407 -136.48 -99.68 -25.15
N GLN A 408 -136.74 -99.88 -23.85
CA GLN A 408 -136.38 -98.93 -22.78
C GLN A 408 -135.27 -99.45 -21.84
N ALA A 409 -134.09 -99.77 -22.37
CA ALA A 409 -132.97 -100.25 -21.56
C ALA A 409 -131.55 -100.07 -22.17
N VAL A 410 -131.07 -98.82 -22.30
CA VAL A 410 -129.63 -98.48 -22.17
C VAL A 410 -129.50 -97.10 -21.54
N ASP A 411 -128.73 -97.00 -20.45
CA ASP A 411 -128.24 -95.75 -19.85
C ASP A 411 -126.87 -96.04 -19.20
N SER A 412 -126.13 -95.01 -18.79
CA SER A 412 -124.78 -95.01 -18.21
C SER A 412 -123.62 -95.18 -19.22
N ASN A 413 -122.83 -94.11 -19.42
CA ASN A 413 -121.50 -94.00 -18.80
C ASN A 413 -120.88 -92.60 -19.02
N ILE A 414 -120.34 -91.98 -17.96
CA ILE A 414 -119.48 -90.78 -18.02
C ILE A 414 -118.27 -91.05 -17.13
N ASN A 415 -117.06 -91.00 -17.69
CA ASN A 415 -115.84 -91.47 -17.02
C ASN A 415 -115.18 -90.39 -16.13
N ASP A 416 -114.84 -90.78 -14.89
CA ASP A 416 -114.17 -89.94 -13.87
C ASP A 416 -112.67 -89.65 -14.17
N SER A 417 -112.07 -90.33 -15.14
CA SER A 417 -110.61 -90.50 -15.25
C SER A 417 -109.78 -89.24 -15.54
N LYS A 418 -110.41 -88.10 -15.84
CA LYS A 418 -109.71 -86.84 -16.16
C LYS A 418 -109.39 -85.98 -14.94
N ILE A 419 -110.04 -86.20 -13.79
CA ILE A 419 -109.95 -85.28 -12.66
C ILE A 419 -108.62 -85.45 -11.89
N ASP A 420 -108.11 -86.68 -11.75
CA ASP A 420 -106.86 -86.93 -11.02
C ASP A 420 -105.59 -86.53 -11.81
N GLU A 421 -105.57 -86.61 -13.16
CA GLU A 421 -104.42 -86.15 -13.96
C GLU A 421 -104.14 -84.64 -13.79
N PHE A 422 -105.19 -83.80 -13.85
CA PHE A 422 -105.04 -82.36 -13.62
C PHE A 422 -104.63 -82.03 -12.17
N LYS A 423 -105.05 -82.83 -11.21
CA LYS A 423 -104.77 -82.66 -9.78
C LYS A 423 -103.30 -82.92 -9.43
N GLU A 424 -102.70 -83.97 -9.98
CA GLU A 424 -101.27 -84.25 -9.81
C GLU A 424 -100.39 -83.28 -10.63
N MET A 425 -100.79 -82.91 -11.85
CA MET A 425 -100.12 -81.84 -12.62
C MET A 425 -100.05 -80.51 -11.85
N LEU A 426 -101.18 -80.08 -11.27
CA LEU A 426 -101.26 -78.85 -10.49
C LEU A 426 -100.38 -78.91 -9.22
N LYS A 427 -100.33 -80.07 -8.57
CA LYS A 427 -99.54 -80.32 -7.36
C LYS A 427 -98.03 -80.27 -7.63
N GLU A 428 -97.54 -80.90 -8.69
CA GLU A 428 -96.14 -80.79 -9.12
C GLU A 428 -95.78 -79.34 -9.48
N HIS A 429 -96.66 -78.62 -10.19
CA HIS A 429 -96.42 -77.22 -10.53
C HIS A 429 -96.29 -76.32 -9.28
N ILE A 430 -97.17 -76.52 -8.28
CA ILE A 430 -97.10 -75.82 -6.98
C ILE A 430 -95.78 -76.15 -6.26
N ILE A 431 -95.31 -77.40 -6.29
CA ILE A 431 -94.03 -77.81 -5.66
C ILE A 431 -92.83 -77.16 -6.35
N SER A 432 -92.83 -77.09 -7.70
CA SER A 432 -91.79 -76.38 -8.47
C SER A 432 -91.74 -74.90 -8.07
N THR A 433 -92.88 -74.19 -8.13
CA THR A 433 -92.93 -72.76 -7.80
C THR A 433 -92.56 -72.47 -6.35
N ILE A 434 -92.91 -73.34 -5.39
CA ILE A 434 -92.47 -73.19 -3.99
C ILE A 434 -90.95 -73.35 -3.86
N SER A 435 -90.34 -74.27 -4.61
CA SER A 435 -88.90 -74.49 -4.61
C SER A 435 -88.15 -73.30 -5.21
N GLU A 436 -88.59 -72.83 -6.39
CA GLU A 436 -88.06 -71.63 -7.06
C GLU A 436 -88.16 -70.37 -6.17
N LEU A 437 -89.24 -70.23 -5.40
CA LEU A 437 -89.43 -69.12 -4.46
C LEU A 437 -88.52 -69.19 -3.23
N GLU A 438 -88.17 -70.38 -2.73
CA GLU A 438 -87.20 -70.50 -1.63
C GLU A 438 -85.76 -70.30 -2.13
N ASP A 439 -85.40 -70.79 -3.32
CA ASP A 439 -84.10 -70.51 -3.95
C ASP A 439 -83.92 -69.00 -4.20
N LEU A 440 -84.94 -68.31 -4.71
CA LEU A 440 -84.95 -66.84 -4.82
C LEU A 440 -84.81 -66.16 -3.45
N ARG A 441 -85.48 -66.66 -2.41
CA ARG A 441 -85.37 -66.13 -1.03
C ARG A 441 -83.97 -66.31 -0.45
N VAL A 442 -83.31 -67.44 -0.72
CA VAL A 442 -81.92 -67.70 -0.32
C VAL A 442 -80.96 -66.80 -1.11
N ALA A 443 -81.17 -66.63 -2.41
CA ALA A 443 -80.39 -65.71 -3.23
C ALA A 443 -80.48 -64.25 -2.73
N VAL A 444 -81.68 -63.76 -2.40
CA VAL A 444 -81.89 -62.43 -1.80
C VAL A 444 -81.17 -62.30 -0.46
N ARG A 445 -81.32 -63.27 0.46
CA ARG A 445 -80.60 -63.27 1.75
C ARG A 445 -79.08 -63.25 1.59
N ASN A 446 -78.54 -63.98 0.62
CA ASN A 446 -77.11 -63.99 0.34
C ASN A 446 -76.64 -62.64 -0.23
N GLY A 447 -77.45 -61.99 -1.07
CA GLY A 447 -77.22 -60.63 -1.54
C GLY A 447 -77.24 -59.59 -0.42
N ASP A 448 -78.24 -59.64 0.47
CA ASP A 448 -78.32 -58.77 1.65
C ASP A 448 -77.11 -58.95 2.59
N MET A 449 -76.67 -60.20 2.82
CA MET A 449 -75.50 -60.51 3.64
C MET A 449 -74.20 -59.99 3.00
N PHE A 450 -74.04 -60.13 1.69
CA PHE A 450 -72.90 -59.55 0.96
C PHE A 450 -72.91 -58.01 1.03
N LEU A 451 -74.07 -57.39 0.85
CA LEU A 451 -74.25 -55.94 0.95
C LEU A 451 -73.96 -55.41 2.37
N GLN A 452 -74.27 -56.17 3.43
CA GLN A 452 -73.89 -55.82 4.80
C GLN A 452 -72.36 -55.93 5.02
N LEU A 453 -71.73 -56.99 4.52
CA LEU A 453 -70.28 -57.17 4.58
C LEU A 453 -69.54 -56.03 3.85
N GLU A 454 -70.02 -55.67 2.66
CA GLU A 454 -69.43 -54.59 1.86
C GLU A 454 -69.64 -53.21 2.50
N LYS A 455 -70.82 -52.93 3.07
CA LYS A 455 -71.06 -51.70 3.86
C LYS A 455 -70.13 -51.59 5.07
N ALA A 456 -69.95 -52.67 5.84
CA ALA A 456 -69.04 -52.68 6.98
C ALA A 456 -67.57 -52.43 6.55
N LYS A 457 -67.15 -53.01 5.42
CA LYS A 457 -65.83 -52.76 4.83
C LYS A 457 -65.65 -51.31 4.34
N VAL A 458 -66.69 -50.70 3.77
CA VAL A 458 -66.69 -49.28 3.40
C VAL A 458 -66.58 -48.40 4.65
N GLU A 459 -67.34 -48.69 5.71
CA GLU A 459 -67.29 -47.93 6.97
C GLU A 459 -65.91 -48.04 7.66
N GLU A 460 -65.27 -49.21 7.62
CA GLU A 460 -63.88 -49.39 8.07
C GLU A 460 -62.89 -48.57 7.24
N LEU A 461 -63.04 -48.55 5.91
CA LEU A 461 -62.19 -47.78 5.00
C LEU A 461 -62.36 -46.27 5.17
N THR A 462 -63.59 -45.76 5.28
CA THR A 462 -63.87 -44.35 5.56
C THR A 462 -63.36 -43.93 6.95
N SER A 463 -63.42 -44.83 7.94
CA SER A 463 -62.82 -44.57 9.27
C SER A 463 -61.28 -44.46 9.19
N LYS A 464 -60.64 -45.32 8.40
CA LYS A 464 -59.20 -45.27 8.11
C LYS A 464 -58.81 -44.02 7.31
N GLU A 465 -59.61 -43.62 6.34
CA GLU A 465 -59.45 -42.40 5.55
C GLU A 465 -59.50 -41.16 6.45
N GLN A 466 -60.51 -41.03 7.30
CA GLN A 466 -60.63 -39.91 8.25
C GLN A 466 -59.46 -39.86 9.24
N TYR A 467 -58.97 -41.01 9.71
CA TYR A 467 -57.78 -41.09 10.56
C TYR A 467 -56.51 -40.64 9.82
N LEU A 468 -56.29 -41.13 8.58
CA LEU A 468 -55.14 -40.76 7.76
C LEU A 468 -55.18 -39.28 7.35
N GLN A 469 -56.35 -38.74 7.01
CA GLN A 469 -56.55 -37.33 6.68
C GLN A 469 -56.29 -36.44 7.91
N SER A 470 -56.72 -36.86 9.10
CA SER A 470 -56.46 -36.15 10.35
C SER A 470 -54.96 -36.16 10.69
N SER A 471 -54.30 -37.32 10.55
CA SER A 471 -52.86 -37.47 10.78
C SER A 471 -52.02 -36.68 9.77
N LEU A 472 -52.40 -36.68 8.49
CA LEU A 472 -51.78 -35.86 7.45
C LEU A 472 -51.91 -34.36 7.78
N ARG A 473 -53.11 -33.91 8.16
CA ARG A 473 -53.34 -32.50 8.56
C ARG A 473 -52.54 -32.12 9.80
N GLU A 474 -52.38 -33.02 10.77
CA GLU A 474 -51.49 -32.81 11.92
C GLU A 474 -50.03 -32.67 11.47
N LYS A 475 -49.55 -33.56 10.58
CA LYS A 475 -48.20 -33.50 10.00
C LYS A 475 -47.98 -32.21 9.21
N ASP A 476 -48.96 -31.75 8.44
CA ASP A 476 -48.91 -30.47 7.74
C ASP A 476 -48.82 -29.29 8.72
N THR A 477 -49.52 -29.34 9.87
CA THR A 477 -49.35 -28.30 10.91
C THR A 477 -47.98 -28.36 11.58
N GLN A 478 -47.41 -29.55 11.83
CA GLN A 478 -46.04 -29.71 12.33
C GLN A 478 -45.01 -29.15 11.33
N LEU A 479 -45.18 -29.43 10.03
CA LEU A 479 -44.33 -28.89 8.97
C LEU A 479 -44.51 -27.38 8.78
N ALA A 480 -45.73 -26.84 8.95
CA ALA A 480 -45.99 -25.41 8.89
C ALA A 480 -45.33 -24.66 10.07
N MET A 481 -45.31 -25.24 11.28
CA MET A 481 -44.58 -24.70 12.42
C MET A 481 -43.06 -24.69 12.15
N LEU A 482 -42.50 -25.80 11.65
CA LEU A 482 -41.07 -25.89 11.31
C LEU A 482 -40.67 -24.94 10.17
N ARG A 483 -41.54 -24.73 9.17
CA ARG A 483 -41.33 -23.75 8.09
C ARG A 483 -41.45 -22.29 8.58
N GLY A 484 -42.16 -22.05 9.68
CA GLY A 484 -42.39 -20.71 10.25
C GLY A 484 -41.19 -20.09 10.95
N ASP A 485 -40.20 -20.89 11.38
CA ASP A 485 -39.07 -20.43 12.22
C ASP A 485 -37.70 -20.46 11.51
N VAL A 486 -37.69 -20.35 10.18
CA VAL A 486 -36.46 -20.09 9.39
C VAL A 486 -36.09 -18.61 9.52
N GLY A 487 -35.89 -18.15 10.77
CA GLY A 487 -35.94 -16.74 11.15
C GLY A 487 -34.83 -16.25 12.07
N ARG A 488 -34.14 -17.10 12.86
CA ARG A 488 -32.97 -16.66 13.66
C ARG A 488 -32.07 -17.79 14.22
N ALA A 489 -30.76 -17.50 14.28
CA ALA A 489 -29.76 -18.04 15.21
C ALA A 489 -29.45 -19.57 15.25
N THR A 490 -28.35 -19.93 14.57
CA THR A 490 -27.16 -20.62 15.12
C THR A 490 -27.27 -21.79 16.14
N THR A 491 -26.56 -22.86 15.81
CA THR A 491 -25.82 -23.79 16.71
C THR A 491 -26.60 -24.63 17.74
N SER A 492 -26.88 -25.90 17.40
CA SER A 492 -26.23 -27.06 18.06
C SER A 492 -26.69 -28.40 17.44
N ASN A 493 -25.78 -29.37 17.35
CA ASN A 493 -26.15 -30.80 17.26
C ASN A 493 -26.57 -31.26 18.67
N PRO A 494 -27.41 -32.30 18.81
CA PRO A 494 -26.80 -33.61 19.05
C PRO A 494 -27.56 -34.86 18.52
N GLU A 495 -26.79 -35.95 18.41
CA GLU A 495 -27.16 -37.32 18.84
C GLU A 495 -28.34 -38.07 18.19
N ILE A 496 -27.98 -39.05 17.34
CA ILE A 496 -28.85 -40.16 16.93
C ILE A 496 -28.90 -41.17 18.08
N VAL A 497 -30.09 -41.42 18.64
CA VAL A 497 -30.30 -42.48 19.64
C VAL A 497 -30.70 -43.77 18.93
N GLU A 498 -29.85 -44.80 19.01
CA GLU A 498 -30.22 -46.16 18.64
C GLU A 498 -31.23 -46.72 19.65
N LEU A 499 -32.35 -47.28 19.16
CA LEU A 499 -33.28 -48.06 19.99
C LEU A 499 -33.39 -49.47 19.41
N GLU A 500 -32.79 -50.42 20.13
CA GLU A 500 -32.81 -51.85 19.83
C GLU A 500 -34.25 -52.42 20.02
N PRO A 501 -34.79 -53.19 19.06
CA PRO A 501 -36.16 -53.67 19.13
C PRO A 501 -36.31 -54.89 20.05
N MET A 502 -37.11 -54.75 21.12
CA MET A 502 -37.46 -55.88 21.99
C MET A 502 -38.29 -56.95 21.25
N ILE A 503 -37.99 -58.22 21.53
CA ILE A 503 -38.57 -59.40 20.86
C ILE A 503 -39.66 -60.04 21.74
N ASN A 504 -40.89 -60.10 21.24
CA ASN A 504 -42.03 -60.71 21.93
C ASN A 504 -42.60 -61.88 21.08
N ASN A 505 -42.47 -63.10 21.61
CA ASN A 505 -42.54 -64.37 20.86
C ASN A 505 -43.95 -64.87 20.45
N ARG A 506 -43.95 -65.78 19.46
CA ARG A 506 -44.98 -66.80 19.08
C ARG A 506 -46.24 -66.29 18.34
N ALA A 507 -46.78 -67.00 17.34
CA ALA A 507 -46.32 -68.24 16.67
C ALA A 507 -46.86 -68.38 15.22
N SER A 508 -46.22 -69.25 14.44
CA SER A 508 -46.71 -69.82 13.16
C SER A 508 -46.45 -71.35 13.18
N PRO A 509 -47.18 -72.15 12.40
CA PRO A 509 -46.85 -72.36 10.98
C PRO A 509 -48.09 -72.24 10.06
N ALA A 510 -48.00 -72.10 8.73
CA ALA A 510 -46.88 -72.32 7.78
C ALA A 510 -46.85 -71.14 6.74
N ALA A 511 -46.21 -71.15 5.55
CA ALA A 511 -45.52 -72.21 4.79
C ALA A 511 -44.32 -71.69 3.94
N ALA A 512 -44.55 -71.40 2.65
CA ALA A 512 -43.58 -71.23 1.55
C ALA A 512 -44.27 -70.58 0.32
N PRO A 513 -43.55 -70.07 -0.71
CA PRO A 513 -42.10 -70.09 -0.91
C PRO A 513 -41.44 -68.68 -0.97
N GLN A 514 -40.15 -68.64 -1.29
CA GLN A 514 -39.27 -67.47 -1.24
C GLN A 514 -39.06 -66.82 -2.63
N VAL A 515 -38.87 -65.50 -2.67
CA VAL A 515 -37.80 -64.86 -3.47
C VAL A 515 -37.10 -63.81 -2.58
N ARG A 516 -35.79 -63.62 -2.76
CA ARG A 516 -34.89 -62.99 -1.78
C ARG A 516 -34.04 -61.91 -2.42
N SER A 517 -34.42 -60.64 -2.28
CA SER A 517 -33.56 -59.52 -2.67
C SER A 517 -32.49 -59.30 -1.60
N LEU A 518 -31.23 -59.64 -1.91
CA LEU A 518 -30.11 -59.54 -0.99
C LEU A 518 -29.07 -58.59 -1.56
N ARG A 519 -29.00 -57.37 -1.00
CA ARG A 519 -27.91 -56.43 -1.30
C ARG A 519 -26.59 -57.04 -0.83
N LYS A 520 -25.62 -57.19 -1.72
CA LYS A 520 -24.21 -57.43 -1.37
C LYS A 520 -23.32 -56.59 -2.28
N ALA A 521 -22.38 -55.87 -1.68
CA ALA A 521 -21.40 -55.08 -2.41
C ALA A 521 -20.16 -55.92 -2.75
N SER A 522 -19.50 -55.58 -3.85
CA SER A 522 -18.14 -55.98 -4.18
C SER A 522 -17.53 -54.93 -5.11
N ASN A 523 -16.56 -54.17 -4.61
CA ASN A 523 -15.62 -53.48 -5.48
C ASN A 523 -14.70 -54.53 -6.10
N GLU A 524 -14.48 -54.50 -7.42
CA GLU A 524 -13.24 -55.00 -7.98
C GLU A 524 -12.90 -54.24 -9.27
N GLN A 525 -11.66 -53.79 -9.39
CA GLN A 525 -11.17 -53.05 -10.54
C GLN A 525 -10.66 -54.05 -11.58
N VAL A 526 -11.33 -54.16 -12.72
CA VAL A 526 -10.83 -54.92 -13.88
C VAL A 526 -10.79 -54.02 -15.09
N ALA A 527 -9.61 -53.48 -15.38
CA ALA A 527 -9.34 -52.87 -16.68
C ALA A 527 -9.22 -53.97 -17.73
N ILE A 528 -10.06 -53.92 -18.77
CA ILE A 528 -9.93 -54.78 -19.94
C ILE A 528 -9.53 -53.88 -21.11
N ALA A 529 -8.24 -53.84 -21.41
CA ALA A 529 -7.77 -53.42 -22.73
C ALA A 529 -8.14 -54.54 -23.72
N ILE A 530 -8.78 -54.16 -24.84
CA ILE A 530 -8.92 -55.04 -26.00
C ILE A 530 -8.11 -54.40 -27.11
N ASP A 531 -6.94 -55.00 -27.35
CA ASP A 531 -6.07 -54.63 -28.45
C ASP A 531 -6.51 -55.33 -29.76
N VAL A 532 -6.05 -54.76 -30.86
CA VAL A 532 -6.11 -55.18 -32.27
C VAL A 532 -6.22 -56.71 -32.48
N ASP A 533 -7.26 -57.19 -33.20
CA ASP A 533 -7.15 -57.48 -34.65
C ASP A 533 -8.48 -57.95 -35.32
N PRO A 534 -8.85 -57.42 -36.50
CA PRO A 534 -9.88 -58.01 -37.36
C PRO A 534 -9.37 -58.24 -38.81
N HIS A 535 -9.15 -59.50 -39.23
CA HIS A 535 -8.73 -59.79 -40.61
C HIS A 535 -9.46 -60.95 -41.30
N ASN A 536 -10.58 -60.61 -41.96
CA ASN A 536 -10.91 -60.94 -43.36
C ASN A 536 -12.44 -60.80 -43.58
N GLY A 537 -12.88 -59.89 -44.48
CA GLY A 537 -14.32 -59.60 -44.65
C GLY A 537 -14.76 -58.98 -45.98
N LYS A 538 -13.87 -58.26 -46.68
CA LYS A 538 -13.99 -57.89 -48.11
C LYS A 538 -15.30 -57.18 -48.55
N LEU A 539 -15.33 -55.85 -48.40
CA LEU A 539 -15.28 -54.94 -49.56
C LEU A 539 -15.02 -53.49 -49.09
N GLU A 540 -14.30 -52.73 -49.91
CA GLU A 540 -14.09 -51.30 -49.75
C GLU A 540 -15.23 -50.53 -50.44
N GLU A 541 -15.76 -49.50 -49.79
CA GLU A 541 -15.85 -48.17 -50.39
C GLU A 541 -15.75 -47.15 -49.23
N ASP A 542 -14.99 -46.07 -49.44
CA ASP A 542 -14.34 -45.31 -48.35
C ASP A 542 -15.03 -43.97 -48.01
N ASP A 543 -14.64 -43.42 -46.87
CA ASP A 543 -14.92 -42.11 -46.25
C ASP A 543 -15.77 -41.09 -47.07
N ASP A 544 -16.95 -40.73 -46.53
CA ASP A 544 -17.46 -39.36 -46.70
C ASP A 544 -17.99 -38.82 -45.36
N LYS A 545 -17.35 -37.76 -44.87
CA LYS A 545 -17.01 -37.62 -43.43
C LYS A 545 -17.81 -36.53 -42.71
N ALA A 546 -19.09 -36.34 -43.04
CA ALA A 546 -19.85 -35.15 -42.63
C ALA A 546 -21.38 -35.31 -42.43
N HIS A 547 -21.84 -36.30 -41.67
CA HIS A 547 -23.27 -36.42 -41.29
C HIS A 547 -23.48 -36.30 -39.76
N GLY A 548 -23.74 -35.07 -39.31
CA GLY A 548 -23.84 -34.69 -37.89
C GLY A 548 -25.15 -35.04 -37.17
N PHE A 549 -25.98 -35.93 -37.73
CA PHE A 549 -27.29 -36.29 -37.16
C PHE A 549 -27.40 -37.80 -36.96
N LYS A 550 -27.60 -38.24 -35.71
CA LYS A 550 -28.03 -39.60 -35.39
C LYS A 550 -29.51 -39.72 -35.76
N SER A 551 -29.93 -40.87 -36.32
CA SER A 551 -31.34 -41.06 -36.70
C SER A 551 -32.27 -40.94 -35.49
N LEU A 552 -33.46 -40.40 -35.70
CA LEU A 552 -34.47 -40.23 -34.66
C LEU A 552 -34.83 -41.57 -34.02
N THR A 553 -34.80 -42.66 -34.79
CA THR A 553 -35.06 -44.03 -34.31
C THR A 553 -33.95 -44.64 -33.44
N THR A 554 -32.77 -44.01 -33.32
CA THR A 554 -31.77 -44.36 -32.29
C THR A 554 -31.93 -43.57 -30.98
N SER A 555 -32.81 -42.56 -30.95
CA SER A 555 -33.14 -41.83 -29.73
C SER A 555 -34.23 -42.54 -28.94
N ARG A 556 -34.03 -42.72 -27.63
CA ARG A 556 -35.07 -43.27 -26.71
C ARG A 556 -36.32 -42.38 -26.58
N VAL A 557 -36.31 -41.19 -27.19
CA VAL A 557 -37.39 -40.19 -27.15
C VAL A 557 -38.58 -40.52 -28.07
N VAL A 558 -38.43 -41.44 -29.04
CA VAL A 558 -39.49 -41.73 -30.05
C VAL A 558 -40.35 -42.93 -29.63
N PRO A 559 -41.67 -42.74 -29.38
CA PRO A 559 -42.62 -43.82 -29.06
C PRO A 559 -42.67 -44.90 -30.15
N ARG A 560 -43.04 -46.14 -29.78
CA ARG A 560 -42.92 -47.29 -30.69
C ARG A 560 -43.84 -47.17 -31.89
N PHE A 561 -45.06 -46.69 -31.67
CA PHE A 561 -46.06 -46.45 -32.71
C PHE A 561 -45.61 -45.46 -33.81
N THR A 562 -44.78 -44.45 -33.49
CA THR A 562 -44.35 -43.43 -34.47
C THR A 562 -43.13 -43.82 -35.29
N ARG A 563 -42.44 -44.92 -34.95
CA ARG A 563 -41.19 -45.34 -35.62
C ARG A 563 -41.28 -45.45 -37.15
N PRO A 564 -42.32 -46.07 -37.75
CA PRO A 564 -42.44 -46.16 -39.21
C PRO A 564 -42.56 -44.80 -39.90
N VAL A 565 -43.10 -43.79 -39.20
CA VAL A 565 -43.21 -42.42 -39.70
C VAL A 565 -41.87 -41.70 -39.58
N THR A 566 -41.16 -41.85 -38.45
CA THR A 566 -39.82 -41.24 -38.29
C THR A 566 -38.77 -41.83 -39.21
N ASP A 567 -38.77 -43.15 -39.47
CA ASP A 567 -37.86 -43.74 -40.47
C ASP A 567 -38.15 -43.22 -41.89
N MET A 568 -39.43 -42.96 -42.21
CA MET A 568 -39.81 -42.35 -43.48
C MET A 568 -39.38 -40.87 -43.57
N VAL A 569 -39.40 -40.12 -42.46
CA VAL A 569 -38.94 -38.72 -42.39
C VAL A 569 -37.41 -38.63 -42.44
N ASP A 570 -36.68 -39.47 -41.71
CA ASP A 570 -35.21 -39.55 -41.77
C ASP A 570 -34.76 -39.96 -43.18
N GLY A 571 -35.45 -40.93 -43.80
CA GLY A 571 -35.25 -41.30 -45.19
C GLY A 571 -35.51 -40.14 -46.16
N LEU A 572 -36.57 -39.35 -45.93
CA LEU A 572 -36.85 -38.15 -46.72
C LEU A 572 -35.75 -37.10 -46.57
N TRP A 573 -35.29 -36.83 -45.34
CA TRP A 573 -34.26 -35.84 -45.02
C TRP A 573 -32.91 -36.21 -45.68
N VAL A 574 -32.46 -37.45 -45.52
CA VAL A 574 -31.24 -37.98 -46.16
C VAL A 574 -31.37 -37.95 -47.69
N SER A 575 -32.55 -38.22 -48.26
CA SER A 575 -32.78 -38.12 -49.71
C SER A 575 -32.79 -36.66 -50.21
N CYS A 576 -33.27 -35.72 -49.39
CA CYS A 576 -33.33 -34.30 -49.70
C CYS A 576 -31.93 -33.69 -49.72
N ASP A 577 -31.10 -33.99 -48.72
CA ASP A 577 -29.68 -33.61 -48.72
C ASP A 577 -28.94 -34.21 -49.93
N ARG A 578 -29.06 -35.52 -50.18
CA ARG A 578 -28.45 -36.15 -51.37
C ARG A 578 -28.93 -35.56 -52.71
N THR A 579 -30.14 -35.03 -52.81
CA THR A 579 -30.63 -34.39 -54.05
C THR A 579 -30.21 -32.92 -54.16
N LEU A 580 -30.19 -32.15 -53.07
CA LEU A 580 -29.55 -30.83 -53.01
C LEU A 580 -28.05 -30.91 -53.33
N MET A 581 -27.36 -31.94 -52.85
CA MET A 581 -25.94 -32.13 -53.10
C MET A 581 -25.64 -32.47 -54.56
N ARG A 582 -26.57 -33.12 -55.27
CA ARG A 582 -26.38 -33.61 -56.64
C ARG A 582 -26.84 -32.64 -57.75
N GLN A 583 -27.53 -31.55 -57.42
CA GLN A 583 -28.00 -30.56 -58.40
C GLN A 583 -27.67 -29.10 -58.00
N PRO A 584 -26.71 -28.44 -58.65
CA PRO A 584 -26.34 -27.04 -58.36
C PRO A 584 -27.50 -26.03 -58.49
N ALA A 585 -28.46 -26.30 -59.39
CA ALA A 585 -29.62 -25.42 -59.60
C ALA A 585 -30.56 -25.37 -58.39
N LEU A 586 -30.75 -26.51 -57.68
CA LEU A 586 -31.56 -26.55 -56.46
C LEU A 586 -30.89 -25.78 -55.32
N ARG A 587 -29.56 -25.92 -55.16
CA ARG A 587 -28.78 -25.11 -54.20
C ARG A 587 -28.95 -23.61 -54.46
N LEU A 588 -28.85 -23.19 -55.73
CA LEU A 588 -29.04 -21.78 -56.12
C LEU A 588 -30.47 -21.30 -55.81
N GLY A 589 -31.49 -22.13 -56.07
CA GLY A 589 -32.88 -21.82 -55.72
C GLY A 589 -33.09 -21.61 -54.22
N VAL A 590 -32.52 -22.49 -53.38
CA VAL A 590 -32.59 -22.36 -51.91
C VAL A 590 -31.83 -21.12 -51.41
N MET A 591 -30.66 -20.80 -51.98
CA MET A 591 -29.92 -19.59 -51.64
C MET A 591 -30.67 -18.31 -52.04
N ILE A 592 -31.32 -18.29 -53.20
CA ILE A 592 -32.17 -17.17 -53.65
C ILE A 592 -33.40 -17.04 -52.74
N TYR A 593 -34.03 -18.15 -52.35
CA TYR A 593 -35.16 -18.15 -51.42
C TYR A 593 -34.76 -17.57 -50.05
N TRP A 594 -33.61 -17.99 -49.48
CA TRP A 594 -33.08 -17.43 -48.24
C TRP A 594 -32.71 -15.94 -48.36
N ALA A 595 -32.14 -15.51 -49.50
CA ALA A 595 -31.85 -14.10 -49.74
C ALA A 595 -33.13 -13.25 -49.82
N LEU A 596 -34.18 -13.75 -50.49
CA LEU A 596 -35.50 -13.11 -50.53
C LEU A 596 -36.18 -13.09 -49.15
N LEU A 597 -36.06 -14.16 -48.37
CA LEU A 597 -36.57 -14.25 -47.00
C LEU A 597 -35.90 -13.21 -46.09
N HIS A 598 -34.57 -13.10 -46.13
CA HIS A 598 -33.83 -12.09 -45.38
C HIS A 598 -34.13 -10.66 -45.86
N ALA A 599 -34.31 -10.43 -47.17
CA ALA A 599 -34.70 -9.12 -47.69
C ALA A 599 -36.12 -8.72 -47.25
N LEU A 600 -37.07 -9.65 -47.25
CA LEU A 600 -38.42 -9.44 -46.73
C LEU A 600 -38.42 -9.20 -45.22
N LEU A 601 -37.64 -9.97 -44.45
CA LEU A 601 -37.51 -9.78 -43.00
C LEU A 601 -36.89 -8.43 -42.66
N ALA A 602 -35.82 -8.02 -43.35
CA ALA A 602 -35.21 -6.70 -43.19
C ALA A 602 -36.17 -5.56 -43.56
N ALA A 603 -37.04 -5.76 -44.56
CA ALA A 603 -38.09 -4.82 -44.95
C ALA A 603 -39.34 -4.85 -44.04
N TYR A 604 -39.35 -5.69 -43.00
CA TYR A 604 -40.43 -5.79 -41.99
C TYR A 604 -39.94 -5.46 -40.56
N VAL A 605 -38.64 -5.19 -40.40
CA VAL A 605 -37.96 -4.80 -39.15
C VAL A 605 -37.53 -3.32 -39.20
N VAL A 606 -37.90 -2.61 -40.27
CA VAL A 606 -37.81 -1.15 -40.47
C VAL A 606 -39.21 -0.58 -40.58
#